data_AF-A0A1Q3P723-F1
#
_entry.id   AF-A0A1Q3P723-F1
#
_cell.length_a   1.000
_cell.length_b   1.000
_cell.length_c   1.000
_cell.angle_alpha   90.00
_cell.angle_beta   90.00
_cell.angle_gamma   90.00
#
_symmetry.space_group_name_H-M   'P 1'
#
loop_
_entity.id
_entity.type
_entity.pdbx_description
1 polymer ?
#
loop_
_entity_poly.entity_id
_entity_poly.type
_entity_poly.pdbx_seq_one_letter_code
_entity_poly.pdbx_strand_id
1 'polypeptide(L)'
;MSELSPLADFFKAIEKDPRIGSTHIGVYASLLNYWNTQGRVSPIRVFSHQMIGLAKLSCRDTYFKYVGELSEYGYIRYERSFNRNRPSEIYFTCGE
;
A
#
# COMPACT_ATOMS: atom_id res chain seq x y z
N MET A 1 18.98 -1.41 -8.14
CA MET A 1 17.71 -0.85 -8.64
C MET A 1 17.29 0.30 -7.75
N SER A 2 17.34 1.52 -8.29
CA SER A 2 17.08 2.79 -7.61
C SER A 2 15.72 2.78 -6.89
N GLU A 3 15.66 3.34 -5.69
CA GLU A 3 14.50 3.32 -4.79
C GLU A 3 13.22 3.96 -5.38
N LEU A 4 13.37 4.73 -6.45
CA LEU A 4 12.29 5.49 -7.10
C LEU A 4 11.53 4.71 -8.19
N SER A 5 12.05 3.58 -8.68
CA SER A 5 11.44 2.83 -9.79
C SER A 5 9.98 2.40 -9.53
N PRO A 6 9.61 1.77 -8.40
CA PRO A 6 8.23 1.35 -8.16
C PRO A 6 7.26 2.53 -7.94
N LEU A 7 7.74 3.63 -7.35
CA LEU A 7 6.92 4.83 -7.18
C LEU A 7 6.65 5.51 -8.53
N ALA A 8 7.67 5.63 -9.37
CA ALA A 8 7.54 6.21 -10.70
C ALA A 8 6.60 5.39 -11.61
N ASP A 9 6.69 4.07 -11.54
CA ASP A 9 5.79 3.17 -12.28
C ASP A 9 4.34 3.32 -11.81
N PHE A 10 4.13 3.34 -10.48
CA PHE A 10 2.82 3.62 -9.89
C PHE A 10 2.27 4.97 -10.35
N PHE A 11 3.06 6.04 -10.28
CA PHE A 11 2.63 7.37 -10.75
C PHE A 11 2.22 7.38 -12.23
N LYS A 12 2.94 6.63 -13.07
CA LYS A 12 2.63 6.49 -14.49
C LYS A 12 1.34 5.70 -14.73
N ALA A 13 1.08 4.68 -13.93
CA ALA A 13 -0.13 3.87 -14.03
C ALA A 13 -1.38 4.65 -13.58
N ILE A 14 -1.27 5.44 -12.50
CA ILE A 14 -2.39 6.24 -11.96
C ILE A 14 -2.64 7.54 -12.73
N GLU A 15 -1.69 8.02 -13.54
CA GLU A 15 -1.84 9.26 -14.33
C GLU A 15 -3.09 9.25 -15.21
N LYS A 16 -3.47 8.07 -15.71
CA LYS A 16 -4.66 7.86 -16.54
C LYS A 16 -5.87 7.37 -15.76
N ASP A 17 -5.72 7.10 -14.45
CA ASP A 17 -6.76 6.51 -13.62
C ASP A 17 -7.36 7.56 -12.67
N PRO A 18 -8.52 8.13 -13.00
CA PRO A 18 -9.15 9.16 -12.17
C PRO A 18 -9.72 8.62 -10.85
N ARG A 19 -9.65 7.31 -10.59
CA ARG A 19 -10.15 6.69 -9.35
C ARG A 19 -9.15 6.84 -8.20
N ILE A 20 -7.87 7.03 -8.51
CA ILE A 20 -6.80 7.20 -7.52
C ILE A 20 -6.72 8.67 -7.12
N GLY A 21 -7.02 8.94 -5.85
CA GLY A 21 -6.88 10.27 -5.24
C GLY A 21 -5.55 10.46 -4.50
N SER A 22 -5.34 11.68 -4.00
CA SER A 22 -4.17 12.02 -3.15
C SER A 22 -4.03 11.13 -1.92
N THR A 23 -5.15 10.66 -1.35
CA THR A 23 -5.14 9.74 -0.20
C THR A 23 -4.62 8.35 -0.57
N HIS A 24 -5.01 7.82 -1.74
CA HIS A 24 -4.48 6.55 -2.24
C HIS A 24 -2.97 6.62 -2.46
N ILE A 25 -2.48 7.75 -3.02
CA ILE A 25 -1.05 8.00 -3.19
C ILE A 25 -0.34 8.01 -1.84
N GLY A 26 -0.91 8.69 -0.82
CA GLY A 26 -0.36 8.71 0.53
C GLY A 26 -0.27 7.31 1.17
N VAL A 27 -1.31 6.49 1.00
CA VAL A 27 -1.34 5.09 1.46
C VAL A 27 -0.27 4.27 0.75
N TYR A 28 -0.21 4.35 -0.59
CA TYR A 28 0.76 3.61 -1.39
C TYR A 28 2.20 4.00 -1.07
N ALA A 29 2.49 5.31 -0.98
CA ALA A 29 3.81 5.81 -0.62
C ALA A 29 4.24 5.36 0.79
N SER A 30 3.31 5.30 1.74
CA SER A 30 3.57 4.82 3.09
C SER A 30 3.88 3.33 3.13
N LEU A 31 3.13 2.53 2.35
CA LEU A 31 3.39 1.11 2.15
C LEU A 31 4.75 0.89 1.50
N LEU A 32 5.08 1.68 0.48
CA LEU A 32 6.35 1.58 -0.26
C LEU A 32 7.54 1.96 0.63
N ASN A 33 7.41 3.02 1.42
CA ASN A 33 8.44 3.42 2.38
C ASN A 33 8.65 2.33 3.44
N TYR A 34 7.55 1.74 3.94
CA TYR A 34 7.63 0.61 4.86
C TYR A 34 8.31 -0.60 4.22
N TRP A 35 7.96 -0.94 2.98
CA TRP A 35 8.59 -2.02 2.22
C TRP A 35 10.09 -1.80 2.02
N ASN A 36 10.50 -0.58 1.69
CA ASN A 36 11.92 -0.22 1.55
C ASN A 36 12.67 -0.34 2.88
N THR A 37 12.03 0.07 3.98
CA THR A 37 12.60 -0.05 5.35
C THR A 37 12.75 -1.51 5.79
N GLN A 38 11.85 -2.39 5.33
CA GLN A 38 11.91 -3.84 5.59
C GLN A 38 12.84 -4.60 4.61
N GLY A 39 13.58 -3.91 3.74
CA GLY A 39 14.52 -4.55 2.81
C GLY A 39 13.85 -5.18 1.59
N ARG A 40 12.68 -4.68 1.17
CA ARG A 40 11.92 -5.12 0.00
C ARG A 40 11.47 -6.58 0.04
N VAL A 41 11.24 -7.12 1.23
CA VAL A 41 10.69 -8.47 1.40
C VAL A 41 9.21 -8.46 1.04
N SER A 42 8.80 -9.38 0.16
CA SER A 42 7.39 -9.63 -0.19
C SER A 42 6.98 -11.02 0.32
N PRO A 43 5.83 -11.17 1.00
CA PRO A 43 4.85 -10.14 1.38
C PRO A 43 5.32 -9.20 2.49
N ILE A 44 4.84 -7.96 2.48
CA ILE A 44 4.98 -7.08 3.64
C ILE A 44 3.91 -7.40 4.67
N ARG A 45 4.33 -7.57 5.92
CA ARG A 45 3.46 -7.79 7.06
C ARG A 45 3.21 -6.48 7.77
N VAL A 46 2.02 -5.93 7.58
CA VAL A 46 1.67 -4.60 8.11
C VAL A 46 0.58 -4.70 9.16
N PHE A 47 0.71 -3.89 10.21
CA PHE A 47 -0.36 -3.67 11.17
C PHE A 47 -1.07 -2.36 10.81
N SER A 48 -2.41 -2.38 10.78
CA SER A 48 -3.21 -1.19 10.44
C SER A 48 -2.89 0.01 11.32
N HIS A 49 -2.52 -0.21 12.59
CA HIS A 49 -2.11 0.87 13.50
C HIS A 49 -0.82 1.57 13.06
N GLN A 50 0.18 0.82 12.58
CA GLN A 50 1.42 1.43 12.08
C GLN A 50 1.17 2.17 10.78
N MET A 51 0.35 1.60 9.89
CA MET A 51 0.05 2.21 8.59
C MET A 51 -0.72 3.52 8.70
N ILE A 52 -1.62 3.65 9.67
CA ILE A 52 -2.35 4.91 9.90
C ILE A 52 -1.39 6.04 10.28
N GLY A 53 -0.41 5.77 11.15
CA GLY A 53 0.60 6.75 11.53
C GLY A 53 1.48 7.15 10.34
N LEU A 54 1.93 6.17 9.55
CA LEU A 54 2.77 6.41 8.38
C LEU A 54 2.02 7.17 7.28
N ALA A 55 0.79 6.77 6.98
CA ALA A 55 -0.06 7.39 5.97
C ALA A 55 -0.78 8.66 6.42
N LYS A 56 -0.52 9.12 7.67
CA LYS A 56 -1.18 10.28 8.29
C LYS A 56 -2.71 10.21 8.17
N LEU A 57 -3.27 9.02 8.34
CA LEU A 57 -4.70 8.81 8.30
C LEU A 57 -5.31 9.01 9.69
N SER A 58 -6.57 9.40 9.74
CA SER A 58 -7.28 9.59 11.01
C SER A 58 -7.82 8.28 11.59
N CYS A 59 -8.24 7.35 10.72
CA CYS A 59 -8.99 6.16 11.14
C CYS A 59 -8.53 4.87 10.41
N ARG A 60 -8.68 3.72 11.09
CA ARG A 60 -8.47 2.38 10.52
C ARG A 60 -9.38 2.12 9.32
N ASP A 61 -10.62 2.59 9.42
CA ASP A 61 -11.63 2.40 8.37
C ASP A 61 -11.19 3.04 7.05
N THR A 62 -10.69 4.28 7.12
CA THR A 62 -10.12 5.01 5.99
C THR A 62 -8.97 4.24 5.35
N TYR A 63 -8.08 3.67 6.16
CA TYR A 63 -7.01 2.80 5.65
C TYR A 63 -7.56 1.56 4.93
N PHE A 64 -8.51 0.84 5.55
CA PHE A 64 -9.10 -0.36 4.95
C PHE A 64 -9.84 -0.06 3.65
N LYS A 65 -10.51 1.09 3.57
CA LYS A 65 -11.16 1.55 2.34
C LYS A 65 -10.15 1.76 1.23
N TYR A 66 -9.13 2.61 1.45
CA TYR A 66 -8.18 2.97 0.40
C TYR A 66 -7.23 1.84 0.02
N VAL A 67 -6.80 1.00 0.98
CA VAL A 67 -6.00 -0.21 0.68
C VAL A 67 -6.84 -1.25 -0.07
N GLY A 68 -8.13 -1.34 0.24
CA GLY A 68 -9.08 -2.19 -0.47
C GLY A 68 -9.28 -1.73 -1.90
N GLU A 69 -9.51 -0.43 -2.11
CA GLU A 69 -9.60 0.18 -3.44
C GLU A 69 -8.32 -0.03 -4.26
N LEU A 70 -7.14 0.22 -3.68
CA LEU A 70 -5.85 -0.07 -4.34
C LEU A 70 -5.72 -1.55 -4.73
N SER A 71 -6.28 -2.45 -3.92
CA SER A 71 -6.28 -3.88 -4.22
C SER A 71 -7.29 -4.27 -5.29
N GLU A 72 -8.46 -3.64 -5.31
CA GLU A 72 -9.50 -3.84 -6.33
C GLU A 72 -9.03 -3.33 -7.70
N TYR A 73 -8.27 -2.24 -7.72
CA TYR A 73 -7.68 -1.69 -8.93
C TYR A 73 -6.45 -2.47 -9.43
N GLY A 74 -5.96 -3.45 -8.66
CA GLY A 74 -4.85 -4.33 -9.06
C GLY A 74 -3.45 -3.75 -8.84
N TYR A 75 -3.30 -2.60 -8.16
CA TYR A 75 -1.99 -2.02 -7.84
C TYR A 75 -1.26 -2.77 -6.73
N ILE A 76 -2.01 -3.37 -5.81
CA ILE A 76 -1.49 -4.22 -4.73
C ILE A 76 -2.40 -5.42 -4.55
N ARG A 77 -1.94 -6.45 -3.86
CA ARG A 77 -2.81 -7.51 -3.34
C ARG A 77 -2.87 -7.39 -1.83
N TYR A 78 -4.02 -6.97 -1.32
CA TYR A 78 -4.27 -6.84 0.11
C TYR A 78 -4.96 -8.10 0.65
N GLU A 79 -4.25 -8.88 1.46
CA GLU A 79 -4.83 -10.02 2.17
C GLU A 79 -5.11 -9.63 3.62
N ARG A 80 -6.39 -9.39 3.92
CA ARG A 80 -6.83 -9.04 5.27
C ARG A 80 -6.68 -10.24 6.21
N SER A 81 -5.90 -10.06 7.26
CA SER A 81 -5.97 -10.95 8.41
C SER A 81 -7.18 -10.57 9.27
N PHE A 82 -8.22 -11.40 9.27
CA PHE A 82 -9.39 -11.24 10.16
C PHE A 82 -9.05 -11.43 11.64
N ASN A 83 -7.87 -11.95 11.96
CA ASN A 83 -7.46 -12.21 13.33
C ASN A 83 -6.73 -11.01 13.92
N ARG A 84 -7.17 -10.55 15.11
CA ARG A 84 -6.60 -9.37 15.81
C ARG A 84 -5.09 -9.50 16.13
N ASN A 85 -4.56 -10.72 16.04
CA ASN A 85 -3.17 -11.09 16.32
C ASN A 85 -2.34 -11.43 15.07
N ARG A 86 -2.89 -11.27 13.86
CA ARG A 86 -2.16 -11.52 12.62
C ARG A 86 -1.96 -10.22 11.82
N PRO A 87 -0.75 -9.94 11.34
CA PRO A 87 -0.52 -8.82 10.44
C PRO A 87 -1.27 -9.03 9.13
N SER A 88 -1.73 -7.95 8.51
CA SER A 88 -2.22 -8.03 7.13
C SER A 88 -1.03 -8.21 6.21
N GLU A 89 -1.20 -9.02 5.17
CA GLU A 89 -0.15 -9.27 4.19
C GLU A 89 -0.48 -8.48 2.92
N ILE A 90 0.46 -7.63 2.50
CA ILE A 90 0.36 -6.90 1.25
C ILE A 90 1.45 -7.40 0.31
N TYR A 91 1.05 -7.74 -0.90
CA TYR A 91 1.94 -8.11 -1.96
C TYR A 91 1.93 -6.96 -2.97
N PHE A 92 3.09 -6.35 -3.20
CA PHE A 92 3.25 -5.49 -4.36
C PHE A 92 3.23 -6.41 -5.58
N THR A 93 2.35 -6.12 -6.53
CA THR A 93 2.40 -6.71 -7.86
C THR A 93 3.59 -6.09 -8.57
N CYS A 94 4.80 -6.48 -8.15
CA CYS A 94 5.98 -6.22 -8.95
C CYS A 94 5.75 -6.98 -10.25
N GLY A 95 5.49 -6.22 -11.33
CA GLY A 95 5.50 -6.77 -12.67
C GLY A 95 6.78 -7.57 -12.89
N GLU A 96 6.60 -8.70 -13.58
CA GLU A 96 7.66 -9.56 -14.10
C GLU A 96 8.78 -8.79 -14.81
#